data_AF-A0A5J5B516-F1
#
_entry.id   AF-A0A5J5B516-F1
#
_cell.length_a   1.000
_cell.length_b   1.000
_cell.length_c   1.000
_cell.angle_alpha   90.00
_cell.angle_beta   90.00
_cell.angle_gamma   90.00
#
_symmetry.space_group_name_H-M   'P 1'
#
loop_
_entity.id
_entity.type
_entity.pdbx_description
1 polymer ?
#
loop_
_entity_poly.entity_id
_entity_poly.type
_entity_poly.pdbx_seq_one_letter_code
_entity_poly.pdbx_strand_id
1 'polypeptide(L)'
;MIIDEIDASSKTRNPWRLCSVNQVEEVKLLLRLVPIWLSCLMFTVVIAQLSTYFTKQGSTMIRSIGSHFHVPAASVQVFTGLTILIAVPIYDQALVPIARKITGHPSGITILQRIGFGIFFSILTMVVSALVEAKRVSIARDHGLIDAPKSTVPMSVWWLIPQYILCGLSDVFTVVGMQELFYDQMPEEMRSMGAAAYISTVGVGSFMSSAVISIVQAISSRSGLSALNLCVYLLVAKGFVYKKIERDDPTAGKELGLHKYLDDEI
;
A
#
# COMPACT_ATOMS: atom_id res chain seq x y z
N MET A 1 -2.00 -45.77 -6.85
CA MET A 1 -3.39 -45.26 -6.92
C MET A 1 -4.02 -45.54 -5.58
N ILE A 2 -4.77 -44.58 -5.04
CA ILE A 2 -5.65 -44.82 -3.90
C ILE A 2 -6.91 -45.48 -4.47
N ILE A 3 -7.22 -46.71 -4.04
CA ILE A 3 -8.29 -47.54 -4.61
C ILE A 3 -9.26 -47.87 -3.47
N ASP A 4 -10.55 -47.57 -3.66
CA ASP A 4 -11.62 -47.98 -2.75
C ASP A 4 -12.21 -49.35 -3.15
N GLU A 5 -13.03 -49.97 -2.29
CA GLU A 5 -13.61 -51.30 -2.56
C GLU A 5 -14.44 -51.34 -3.87
N ILE A 6 -15.08 -50.23 -4.21
CA ILE A 6 -15.90 -50.11 -5.42
C ILE A 6 -15.00 -50.13 -6.66
N ASP A 7 -13.91 -49.38 -6.65
CA ASP A 7 -12.92 -49.34 -7.74
C ASP A 7 -12.09 -50.63 -7.83
N ALA A 8 -11.88 -51.33 -6.72
CA ALA A 8 -11.25 -52.66 -6.71
C ALA A 8 -12.14 -53.73 -7.38
N SER A 9 -13.47 -53.60 -7.26
CA SER A 9 -14.44 -54.51 -7.87
C SER A 9 -14.78 -54.19 -9.33
N SER A 10 -14.46 -52.98 -9.79
CA SER A 10 -14.75 -52.51 -11.16
C SER A 10 -13.69 -52.96 -12.17
N LYS A 11 -14.13 -53.49 -13.32
CA LYS A 11 -13.22 -53.83 -14.44
C LYS A 11 -12.73 -52.59 -15.20
N THR A 12 -13.47 -51.49 -15.15
CA THR A 12 -13.14 -50.24 -15.84
C THR A 12 -12.61 -49.22 -14.85
N ARG A 13 -11.38 -48.75 -15.05
CA ARG A 13 -10.77 -47.70 -14.22
C ARG A 13 -11.33 -46.33 -14.61
N ASN A 14 -11.92 -45.61 -13.65
CA ASN A 14 -12.37 -44.24 -13.84
C ASN A 14 -11.28 -43.25 -13.39
N PRO A 15 -10.63 -42.51 -14.30
CA PRO A 15 -9.55 -41.57 -13.95
C PRO A 15 -10.02 -40.38 -13.09
N TRP A 16 -11.32 -40.11 -13.01
CA TRP A 16 -11.89 -39.08 -12.13
C TRP A 16 -12.09 -39.54 -10.69
N ARG A 17 -12.02 -40.86 -10.43
CA ARG A 17 -12.12 -41.44 -9.08
C ARG A 17 -10.77 -41.93 -8.58
N LEU A 18 -9.95 -42.52 -9.46
CA LEU A 18 -8.64 -43.03 -9.10
C LEU A 18 -7.58 -41.94 -9.25
N CYS A 19 -7.03 -41.48 -8.12
CA CYS A 19 -5.87 -40.58 -8.10
C CYS A 19 -4.58 -41.33 -7.74
N SER A 20 -3.47 -40.94 -8.35
CA SER A 20 -2.14 -41.34 -7.90
C SER A 20 -1.78 -40.61 -6.60
N VAL A 21 -0.85 -41.18 -5.83
CA VAL A 21 -0.36 -40.51 -4.60
C VAL A 21 0.34 -39.20 -4.96
N ASN A 22 1.09 -39.18 -6.07
CA ASN A 22 1.72 -37.97 -6.60
C ASN A 22 0.69 -36.87 -6.84
N GLN A 23 -0.39 -37.14 -7.59
CA GLN A 23 -1.45 -36.13 -7.84
C GLN A 23 -2.03 -35.55 -6.54
N VAL A 24 -2.21 -36.39 -5.51
CA VAL A 24 -2.68 -35.93 -4.20
C VAL A 24 -1.64 -35.04 -3.51
N GLU A 25 -0.36 -35.36 -3.60
CA GLU A 25 0.72 -34.54 -3.05
C GLU A 25 0.85 -33.19 -3.77
N GLU A 26 0.71 -33.17 -5.08
CA GLU A 26 0.75 -31.93 -5.86
C GLU A 26 -0.40 -30.99 -5.50
N VAL A 27 -1.62 -31.50 -5.32
CA VAL A 27 -2.76 -30.71 -4.83
C VAL A 27 -2.56 -30.26 -3.38
N LYS A 28 -1.95 -31.08 -2.53
CA LYS A 28 -1.61 -30.67 -1.15
C LYS A 28 -0.64 -29.49 -1.15
N LEU A 29 0.32 -29.43 -2.09
CA LEU A 29 1.23 -28.28 -2.23
C LEU A 29 0.46 -27.00 -2.58
N LEU A 30 -0.49 -27.08 -3.52
CA LEU A 30 -1.38 -25.95 -3.84
C LEU A 30 -2.18 -25.49 -2.62
N LEU A 31 -2.80 -26.42 -1.90
CA LEU A 31 -3.57 -26.10 -0.69
C LEU A 31 -2.69 -25.45 0.40
N ARG A 32 -1.42 -25.84 0.49
CA ARG A 32 -0.46 -25.23 1.43
C ARG A 32 -0.12 -23.78 1.08
N LEU A 33 -0.31 -23.36 -0.17
CA LEU A 33 -0.12 -21.97 -0.59
C LEU A 33 -1.34 -21.08 -0.33
N VAL A 34 -2.53 -21.65 -0.13
CA VAL A 34 -3.77 -20.89 0.10
C VAL A 34 -3.66 -19.88 1.26
N PRO A 35 -3.07 -20.20 2.43
CA PRO A 35 -2.91 -19.22 3.51
C PRO A 35 -2.03 -18.03 3.11
N ILE A 36 -0.96 -18.27 2.35
CA ILE A 36 -0.05 -17.23 1.86
C ILE A 36 -0.78 -16.37 0.83
N TRP A 37 -1.50 -17.02 -0.09
CA TRP A 37 -2.37 -16.37 -1.07
C TRP A 37 -3.38 -15.42 -0.41
N LEU A 38 -4.10 -15.89 0.62
CA LEU A 38 -5.04 -15.09 1.39
C LEU A 38 -4.36 -13.88 2.06
N SER A 39 -3.18 -14.08 2.64
CA SER A 39 -2.43 -13.00 3.31
C SER A 39 -1.98 -11.88 2.35
N CYS A 40 -1.78 -12.21 1.06
CA CYS A 40 -1.35 -11.26 0.04
C CYS A 40 -2.50 -10.46 -0.59
N LEU A 41 -3.76 -10.83 -0.34
CA LEU A 41 -4.92 -10.14 -0.93
C LEU A 41 -5.01 -8.67 -0.51
N MET A 42 -4.68 -8.34 0.74
CA MET A 42 -4.71 -6.95 1.19
C MET A 42 -3.65 -6.09 0.50
N PHE A 43 -2.50 -6.68 0.17
CA PHE A 43 -1.48 -6.00 -0.63
C PHE A 43 -2.03 -5.67 -2.03
N THR A 44 -2.70 -6.61 -2.70
CA THR A 44 -3.26 -6.34 -4.04
C THR A 44 -4.40 -5.31 -4.02
N VAL A 45 -5.14 -5.20 -2.91
CA VAL A 45 -6.10 -4.10 -2.68
C VAL A 45 -5.39 -2.74 -2.62
N VAL A 46 -4.23 -2.64 -1.97
CA VAL A 46 -3.43 -1.40 -1.90
C VAL A 46 -2.90 -1.03 -3.28
N ILE A 47 -2.35 -1.99 -4.02
CA ILE A 47 -1.84 -1.75 -5.39
C ILE A 47 -2.95 -1.27 -6.33
N ALA A 48 -4.19 -1.76 -6.18
CA ALA A 48 -5.33 -1.30 -6.98
C ALA A 48 -5.64 0.20 -6.80
N GLN A 49 -5.25 0.81 -5.67
CA GLN A 49 -5.45 2.25 -5.42
C GLN A 49 -4.54 3.14 -6.27
N LEU A 50 -3.41 2.61 -6.72
CA LEU A 50 -2.37 3.34 -7.45
C LEU A 50 -2.91 3.97 -8.75
N SER A 51 -3.64 3.20 -9.54
CA SER A 51 -4.20 3.64 -10.83
C SER A 51 -5.55 4.34 -10.70
N THR A 52 -6.18 4.26 -9.53
CA THR A 52 -7.54 4.75 -9.29
C THR A 52 -7.52 5.94 -8.33
N TYR A 53 -7.55 5.67 -7.02
CA TYR A 53 -7.63 6.66 -5.97
C TYR A 53 -6.49 7.68 -6.03
N PHE A 54 -5.23 7.26 -6.21
CA PHE A 54 -4.11 8.21 -6.25
C PHE A 54 -4.20 9.15 -7.46
N THR A 55 -4.66 8.63 -8.61
CA THR A 55 -4.88 9.45 -9.80
C THR A 55 -6.05 10.42 -9.61
N LYS A 56 -7.13 9.98 -8.95
CA LYS A 56 -8.25 10.85 -8.59
C LYS A 56 -7.84 11.94 -7.61
N GLN A 57 -7.08 11.60 -6.57
CA GLN A 57 -6.51 12.54 -5.62
C GLN A 57 -5.68 13.61 -6.35
N GLY A 58 -4.71 13.18 -7.16
CA GLY A 58 -3.85 14.07 -7.94
C GLY A 58 -4.59 14.93 -8.96
N SER A 59 -5.73 14.48 -9.50
CA SER A 59 -6.52 15.26 -10.45
C SER A 59 -7.09 16.56 -9.87
N THR A 60 -7.30 16.59 -8.54
CA THR A 60 -7.81 17.74 -7.77
C THR A 60 -6.70 18.64 -7.21
N MET A 61 -5.44 18.36 -7.50
CA MET A 61 -4.28 19.10 -6.98
C MET A 61 -3.68 20.01 -8.05
N ILE A 62 -2.86 20.97 -7.63
CA ILE A 62 -2.08 21.82 -8.53
C ILE A 62 -1.02 20.96 -9.22
N ARG A 63 -1.15 20.84 -10.54
CA ARG A 63 -0.29 20.03 -11.42
C ARG A 63 0.59 20.87 -12.36
N SER A 64 0.70 22.17 -12.14
CA SER A 64 1.53 23.05 -12.96
C SER A 64 3.01 22.91 -12.61
N ILE A 65 3.85 22.77 -13.63
CA ILE A 65 5.30 22.95 -13.55
C ILE A 65 5.60 24.28 -14.25
N GLY A 66 5.97 25.29 -13.47
CA GLY A 66 6.08 26.66 -13.98
C GLY A 66 4.73 27.22 -14.44
N SER A 67 4.78 28.17 -15.37
CA SER A 67 3.60 28.92 -15.84
C SER A 67 2.83 28.27 -16.99
N HIS A 68 3.44 27.34 -17.74
CA HIS A 68 2.88 26.86 -19.01
C HIS A 68 2.64 25.36 -19.11
N PHE A 69 3.20 24.55 -18.21
CA PHE A 69 3.12 23.11 -18.32
C PHE A 69 2.22 22.51 -17.25
N HIS A 70 1.16 21.81 -17.66
CA HIS A 70 0.27 21.09 -16.75
C HIS A 70 0.44 19.59 -16.93
N VAL A 71 0.88 18.94 -15.85
CA VAL A 71 1.15 17.50 -15.82
C VAL A 71 -0.18 16.73 -15.77
N PRO A 72 -0.36 15.69 -16.60
CA PRO A 72 -1.50 14.77 -16.45
C PRO A 72 -1.44 14.06 -15.10
N ALA A 73 -2.55 13.98 -14.36
CA ALA A 73 -2.55 13.38 -13.01
C ALA A 73 -2.02 11.94 -12.99
N ALA A 74 -2.37 11.13 -14.00
CA ALA A 74 -1.91 9.75 -14.12
C ALA A 74 -0.38 9.64 -14.31
N SER A 75 0.27 10.65 -14.91
CA SER A 75 1.71 10.59 -15.17
C SER A 75 2.57 10.63 -13.90
N VAL A 76 2.01 11.03 -12.76
CA VAL A 76 2.70 10.98 -11.45
C VAL A 76 3.03 9.54 -11.05
N GLN A 77 2.35 8.54 -11.60
CA GLN A 77 2.68 7.13 -11.43
C GLN A 77 4.10 6.77 -11.91
N VAL A 78 4.73 7.61 -12.75
CA VAL A 78 6.12 7.41 -13.19
C VAL A 78 7.09 7.24 -12.03
N PHE A 79 6.84 7.87 -10.87
CA PHE A 79 7.69 7.74 -9.70
C PHE A 79 7.70 6.32 -9.12
N THR A 80 6.61 5.55 -9.26
CA THR A 80 6.60 4.13 -8.90
C THR A 80 7.52 3.35 -9.82
N GLY A 81 7.43 3.57 -11.13
CA GLY A 81 8.31 2.91 -12.12
C GLY A 81 9.78 3.26 -11.91
N LEU A 82 10.10 4.53 -11.68
CA LEU A 82 11.47 4.97 -11.35
C LEU A 82 11.98 4.34 -10.07
N THR A 83 11.13 4.23 -9.05
CA THR A 83 11.49 3.55 -7.79
C THR A 83 11.81 2.09 -8.03
N ILE A 84 11.00 1.38 -8.81
CA ILE A 84 11.25 -0.03 -9.17
C ILE A 84 12.57 -0.17 -9.93
N LEU A 85 12.80 0.67 -10.93
CA LEU A 85 14.04 0.67 -11.75
C LEU A 85 15.30 0.90 -10.92
N ILE A 86 15.22 1.69 -9.85
CA ILE A 86 16.35 1.95 -8.94
C ILE A 86 16.45 0.87 -7.87
N ALA A 87 15.33 0.43 -7.30
CA ALA A 87 15.29 -0.49 -6.17
C ALA A 87 15.68 -1.92 -6.57
N VAL A 88 15.35 -2.39 -7.78
CA VAL A 88 15.69 -3.75 -8.24
C VAL A 88 17.22 -3.95 -8.30
N PRO A 89 18.02 -3.10 -8.99
CA PRO A 89 19.48 -3.23 -8.98
C PRO A 89 20.08 -3.13 -7.57
N ILE A 90 19.56 -2.23 -6.73
CA ILE A 90 20.01 -2.11 -5.33
C ILE A 90 19.74 -3.40 -4.55
N TYR A 91 18.56 -3.99 -4.76
CA TYR A 91 18.21 -5.25 -4.14
C TYR A 91 19.16 -6.37 -4.56
N ASP A 92 19.34 -6.58 -5.87
CA ASP A 92 20.15 -7.68 -6.41
C ASP A 92 21.66 -7.51 -6.15
N GLN A 93 22.18 -6.29 -6.28
CA GLN A 93 23.62 -6.03 -6.23
C GLN A 93 24.14 -5.65 -4.84
N ALA A 94 23.30 -5.08 -3.98
CA ALA A 94 23.72 -4.68 -2.63
C ALA A 94 23.03 -5.53 -1.56
N LEU A 95 21.69 -5.55 -1.52
CA LEU A 95 20.96 -6.19 -0.42
C LEU A 95 21.16 -7.71 -0.39
N VAL A 96 21.03 -8.40 -1.52
CA VAL A 96 21.22 -9.85 -1.62
C VAL A 96 22.63 -10.28 -1.20
N PRO A 97 23.74 -9.73 -1.73
CA PRO A 97 25.08 -10.17 -1.30
C PRO A 97 25.41 -9.80 0.14
N ILE A 98 24.92 -8.67 0.65
CA ILE A 98 25.05 -8.33 2.07
C ILE A 98 24.28 -9.32 2.94
N ALA A 99 23.02 -9.60 2.58
CA ALA A 99 22.20 -10.56 3.29
C ALA A 99 22.82 -11.96 3.26
N ARG A 100 23.35 -12.41 2.11
CA ARG A 100 24.09 -13.69 1.98
C ARG A 100 25.26 -13.76 2.95
N LYS A 101 26.03 -12.68 3.10
CA LYS A 101 27.17 -12.61 4.04
C LYS A 101 26.73 -12.69 5.51
N ILE A 102 25.57 -12.11 5.84
CA ILE A 102 25.07 -12.04 7.23
C ILE A 102 24.33 -13.33 7.62
N THR A 103 23.44 -13.82 6.76
CA THR A 103 22.55 -14.94 7.05
C THR A 103 23.14 -16.29 6.67
N GLY A 104 24.16 -16.31 5.80
CA GLY A 104 24.70 -17.54 5.21
C GLY A 104 23.75 -18.25 4.24
N HIS A 105 22.58 -17.68 3.93
CA HIS A 105 21.58 -18.29 3.08
C HIS A 105 21.87 -17.98 1.59
N PRO A 106 21.74 -18.95 0.65
CA PRO A 106 22.07 -18.73 -0.76
C PRO A 106 21.24 -17.65 -1.45
N SER A 107 20.01 -17.37 -0.98
CA SER A 107 19.19 -16.26 -1.48
C SER A 107 19.32 -14.98 -0.64
N GLY A 108 20.15 -14.98 0.41
CA GLY A 108 20.35 -13.87 1.34
C GLY A 108 19.20 -13.73 2.35
N ILE A 109 17.99 -13.47 1.89
CA ILE A 109 16.77 -13.49 2.71
C ILE A 109 15.80 -14.55 2.19
N THR A 110 14.93 -15.05 3.07
CA THR A 110 13.90 -16.02 2.63
C THR A 110 12.82 -15.31 1.81
N ILE A 111 12.19 -16.03 0.88
CA ILE A 111 11.13 -15.48 0.01
C ILE A 111 9.95 -14.95 0.84
N LEU A 112 9.58 -15.65 1.91
CA LEU A 112 8.51 -15.20 2.83
C LEU A 112 8.87 -13.92 3.59
N GLN A 113 10.12 -13.77 4.03
CA GLN A 113 10.57 -12.51 4.66
C GLN A 113 10.54 -11.35 3.66
N ARG A 114 10.96 -11.60 2.42
CA ARG A 114 10.89 -10.62 1.33
C ARG A 114 9.45 -10.13 1.11
N ILE A 115 8.49 -11.06 1.00
CA ILE A 115 7.05 -10.74 0.91
C ILE A 115 6.60 -9.94 2.13
N GLY A 116 7.01 -10.35 3.34
CA GLY A 116 6.69 -9.66 4.58
C GLY A 116 7.13 -8.19 4.61
N PHE A 117 8.36 -7.90 4.17
CA PHE A 117 8.85 -6.51 4.04
C PHE A 117 8.00 -5.70 3.06
N GLY A 118 7.63 -6.31 1.93
CA GLY A 118 6.78 -5.65 0.96
C GLY A 118 5.39 -5.32 1.50
N ILE A 119 4.75 -6.25 2.22
CA ILE A 119 3.47 -6.00 2.91
C ILE A 119 3.62 -4.91 3.97
N PHE A 120 4.73 -4.88 4.70
CA PHE A 120 5.00 -3.80 5.66
C PHE A 120 5.09 -2.43 4.96
N PHE A 121 5.78 -2.33 3.84
CA PHE A 121 5.84 -1.08 3.06
C PHE A 121 4.49 -0.68 2.45
N SER A 122 3.60 -1.63 2.13
CA SER A 122 2.26 -1.31 1.63
C SER A 122 1.38 -0.71 2.73
N ILE A 123 1.52 -1.15 3.98
CA ILE A 123 0.88 -0.54 5.14
C ILE A 123 1.39 0.89 5.33
N LEU A 124 2.71 1.10 5.28
CA LEU A 124 3.30 2.44 5.36
C LEU A 124 2.81 3.36 4.23
N THR A 125 2.67 2.81 3.02
CA THR A 125 2.11 3.53 1.86
C THR A 125 0.70 4.04 2.16
N MET A 126 -0.17 3.18 2.71
CA MET A 126 -1.53 3.59 3.07
C MET A 126 -1.57 4.60 4.20
N VAL A 127 -0.70 4.48 5.19
CA VAL A 127 -0.56 5.49 6.26
C VAL A 127 -0.17 6.84 5.67
N VAL A 128 0.90 6.89 4.86
CA VAL A 128 1.34 8.13 4.21
C VAL A 128 0.24 8.72 3.33
N SER A 129 -0.46 7.88 2.57
CA SER A 129 -1.57 8.33 1.73
C SER A 129 -2.72 8.94 2.52
N ALA A 130 -3.08 8.33 3.65
CA ALA A 130 -4.08 8.88 4.56
C ALA A 130 -3.65 10.23 5.14
N LEU A 131 -2.37 10.40 5.47
CA LEU A 131 -1.84 11.68 5.99
C LEU A 131 -1.85 12.78 4.92
N VAL A 132 -1.42 12.46 3.70
CA VAL A 132 -1.46 13.39 2.57
C VAL A 132 -2.89 13.80 2.27
N GLU A 133 -3.83 12.84 2.30
CA GLU A 133 -5.24 13.16 2.10
C GLU A 133 -5.84 14.00 3.24
N ALA A 134 -5.51 13.68 4.49
CA ALA A 134 -5.95 14.48 5.64
C ALA A 134 -5.49 15.93 5.50
N LYS A 135 -4.25 16.15 5.05
CA LYS A 135 -3.73 17.49 4.76
C LYS A 135 -4.48 18.16 3.60
N ARG A 136 -4.72 17.45 2.50
CA ARG A 136 -5.46 17.96 1.33
C ARG A 136 -6.88 18.40 1.72
N VAL A 137 -7.59 17.57 2.48
CA VAL A 137 -8.95 17.86 2.96
C VAL A 137 -8.97 19.02 3.94
N SER A 138 -7.96 19.15 4.81
CA SER A 138 -7.83 20.33 5.68
C SER A 138 -7.69 21.61 4.86
N ILE A 139 -6.82 21.63 3.85
CA ILE A 139 -6.63 22.81 2.99
C ILE A 139 -7.92 23.13 2.23
N ALA A 140 -8.63 22.11 1.72
CA ALA A 140 -9.91 22.30 1.06
C ALA A 140 -10.96 22.91 2.00
N ARG A 141 -10.98 22.50 3.29
CA ARG A 141 -11.83 23.11 4.32
C ARG A 141 -11.53 24.59 4.51
N ASP A 142 -10.26 24.91 4.71
CA ASP A 142 -9.82 26.28 5.03
C ASP A 142 -10.12 27.26 3.89
N HIS A 143 -10.18 26.76 2.64
CA HIS A 143 -10.53 27.54 1.45
C HIS A 143 -12.02 27.44 1.06
N GLY A 144 -12.87 26.78 1.86
CA GLY A 144 -14.31 26.62 1.56
C GLY A 144 -14.61 25.75 0.33
N LEU A 145 -13.70 24.85 -0.03
CA LEU A 145 -13.76 24.02 -1.25
C LEU A 145 -14.34 22.61 -1.02
N ILE A 146 -14.82 22.27 0.18
CA ILE A 146 -15.31 20.91 0.51
C ILE A 146 -16.48 20.49 -0.39
N ASP A 147 -17.43 21.41 -0.61
CA ASP A 147 -18.65 21.12 -1.38
C ASP A 147 -18.46 21.36 -2.90
N ALA A 148 -17.23 21.63 -3.34
CA ALA A 148 -16.88 21.90 -4.72
C ALA A 148 -16.04 20.74 -5.32
N PRO A 149 -16.66 19.62 -5.72
CA PRO A 149 -15.95 18.40 -6.12
C PRO A 149 -15.08 18.53 -7.39
N LYS A 150 -15.27 19.60 -8.17
CA LYS A 150 -14.47 19.90 -9.37
C LYS A 150 -13.40 20.98 -9.15
N SER A 151 -13.32 21.53 -7.94
CA SER A 151 -12.35 22.58 -7.63
C SER A 151 -10.96 22.01 -7.42
N THR A 152 -9.95 22.77 -7.82
CA THR A 152 -8.55 22.42 -7.56
C THR A 152 -8.18 22.93 -6.17
N VAL A 153 -7.78 22.01 -5.29
CA VAL A 153 -7.25 22.34 -3.97
C VAL A 153 -5.89 23.00 -4.14
N PRO A 154 -5.58 24.11 -3.44
CA PRO A 154 -4.29 24.80 -3.52
C PRO A 154 -3.18 24.01 -2.81
N MET A 155 -2.91 22.81 -3.30
CA MET A 155 -1.90 21.88 -2.82
C MET A 155 -1.18 21.29 -4.03
N SER A 156 0.15 21.29 -4.00
CA SER A 156 0.95 20.78 -5.12
C SER A 156 0.90 19.25 -5.20
N VAL A 157 0.77 18.71 -6.41
CA VAL A 157 0.75 17.27 -6.68
C VAL A 157 2.03 16.54 -6.23
N TRP A 158 3.14 17.25 -6.05
CA TRP A 158 4.41 16.69 -5.59
C TRP A 158 4.34 16.09 -4.18
N TRP A 159 3.35 16.47 -3.38
CA TRP A 159 3.06 15.83 -2.09
C TRP A 159 2.69 14.35 -2.20
N LEU A 160 2.33 13.86 -3.40
CA LEU A 160 2.05 12.45 -3.64
C LEU A 160 3.32 11.61 -3.82
N ILE A 161 4.49 12.21 -4.07
CA ILE A 161 5.73 11.47 -4.32
C ILE A 161 6.02 10.42 -3.23
N PRO A 162 5.93 10.72 -1.91
CA PRO A 162 6.25 9.74 -0.87
C PRO A 162 5.40 8.46 -0.93
N GLN A 163 4.09 8.57 -1.17
CA GLN A 163 3.22 7.39 -1.29
C GLN A 163 3.53 6.60 -2.58
N TYR A 164 3.89 7.26 -3.70
CA TYR A 164 4.27 6.58 -4.94
C TYR A 164 5.61 5.83 -4.82
N ILE A 165 6.59 6.39 -4.10
CA ILE A 165 7.88 5.74 -3.83
C ILE A 165 7.69 4.54 -2.91
N LEU A 166 6.99 4.70 -1.78
CA LEU A 166 6.72 3.58 -0.86
C LEU A 166 5.94 2.46 -1.54
N CYS A 167 4.98 2.81 -2.41
CA CYS A 167 4.25 1.84 -3.21
C CYS A 167 5.21 1.05 -4.13
N GLY A 168 6.11 1.73 -4.84
CA GLY A 168 7.10 1.08 -5.70
C GLY A 168 8.04 0.16 -4.94
N LEU A 169 8.46 0.56 -3.73
CA LEU A 169 9.28 -0.29 -2.88
C LEU A 169 8.50 -1.54 -2.43
N SER A 170 7.25 -1.37 -2.00
CA SER A 170 6.37 -2.49 -1.63
C SER A 170 6.16 -3.47 -2.79
N ASP A 171 6.11 -2.96 -4.02
CA ASP A 171 5.92 -3.74 -5.24
C ASP A 171 7.13 -4.65 -5.52
N VAL A 172 8.34 -4.10 -5.51
CA VAL A 172 9.59 -4.87 -5.74
C VAL A 172 9.77 -6.02 -4.76
N PHE A 173 9.40 -5.81 -3.50
CA PHE A 173 9.53 -6.84 -2.47
C PHE A 173 8.40 -7.88 -2.53
N THR A 174 7.15 -7.45 -2.69
CA THR A 174 6.00 -8.37 -2.62
C THR A 174 5.77 -9.09 -3.93
N VAL A 175 5.74 -8.39 -5.07
CA VAL A 175 5.37 -9.00 -6.36
C VAL A 175 6.39 -10.01 -6.81
N VAL A 176 7.68 -9.64 -6.79
CA VAL A 176 8.75 -10.58 -7.16
C VAL A 176 8.76 -11.78 -6.22
N GLY A 177 8.61 -11.55 -4.90
CA GLY A 177 8.54 -12.63 -3.91
C GLY A 177 7.35 -13.56 -4.10
N MET A 178 6.16 -13.01 -4.42
CA MET A 178 4.98 -13.82 -4.73
C MET A 178 5.20 -14.64 -6.00
N GLN A 179 5.70 -14.04 -7.08
CA GLN A 179 5.94 -14.74 -8.34
C GLN A 179 6.91 -15.91 -8.14
N GLU A 180 8.03 -15.67 -7.46
CA GLU A 180 9.03 -16.70 -7.12
C GLU A 180 8.41 -17.80 -6.25
N LEU A 181 7.69 -17.43 -5.18
CA LEU A 181 7.06 -18.40 -4.27
C LEU A 181 6.00 -19.27 -4.95
N PHE A 182 5.06 -18.66 -5.67
CA PHE A 182 3.99 -19.41 -6.31
C PHE A 182 4.49 -20.26 -7.48
N TYR A 183 5.59 -19.89 -8.11
CA TYR A 183 6.19 -20.67 -9.19
C TYR A 183 7.08 -21.81 -8.66
N ASP A 184 8.00 -21.53 -7.73
CA ASP A 184 9.00 -22.49 -7.27
C ASP A 184 8.47 -23.53 -6.30
N GLN A 185 7.39 -23.23 -5.56
CA GLN A 185 6.75 -24.20 -4.67
C GLN A 185 5.88 -25.21 -5.43
N MET A 186 5.65 -24.99 -6.73
CA MET A 186 4.88 -25.92 -7.57
C MET A 186 5.77 -27.00 -8.18
N PRO A 187 5.25 -28.24 -8.29
CA PRO A 187 5.89 -29.27 -9.10
C PRO A 187 5.93 -28.82 -10.56
N GLU A 188 6.88 -29.36 -11.33
CA GLU A 188 7.12 -28.95 -12.72
C GLU A 188 5.86 -29.02 -13.59
N GLU A 189 5.05 -30.05 -13.40
CA GLU A 189 3.80 -30.29 -14.13
C GLU A 189 2.70 -29.25 -13.83
N MET A 190 2.79 -28.54 -12.69
CA MET A 190 1.76 -27.59 -12.21
C MET A 190 2.28 -26.14 -12.07
N ARG A 191 3.46 -25.82 -12.60
CA ARG A 191 4.00 -24.44 -12.57
C ARG A 191 3.06 -23.39 -13.15
N SER A 192 2.30 -23.76 -14.19
CA SER A 192 1.27 -22.90 -14.79
C SER A 192 0.16 -22.54 -13.79
N MET A 193 -0.23 -23.47 -12.91
CA MET A 193 -1.20 -23.22 -11.84
C MET A 193 -0.65 -22.28 -10.77
N GLY A 194 0.65 -22.36 -10.46
CA GLY A 194 1.33 -21.39 -9.61
C GLY A 194 1.25 -19.97 -10.16
N ALA A 195 1.60 -19.79 -11.43
CA ALA A 195 1.48 -18.50 -12.11
C ALA A 195 0.02 -17.99 -12.15
N ALA A 196 -0.94 -18.88 -12.40
CA ALA A 196 -2.37 -18.54 -12.36
C ALA A 196 -2.84 -18.14 -10.96
N ALA A 197 -2.35 -18.80 -9.90
CA ALA A 197 -2.65 -18.45 -8.52
C ALA A 197 -2.10 -17.06 -8.16
N TYR A 198 -0.91 -16.69 -8.65
CA TYR A 198 -0.41 -15.32 -8.50
C TYR A 198 -1.31 -14.29 -9.19
N ILE A 199 -1.65 -14.51 -10.46
CA ILE A 199 -2.51 -13.58 -11.23
C ILE A 199 -3.91 -13.49 -10.59
N SER A 200 -4.43 -14.59 -10.07
CA SER A 200 -5.74 -14.60 -9.40
C SER A 200 -5.76 -13.72 -8.15
N THR A 201 -4.64 -13.59 -7.41
CA THR A 201 -4.52 -12.66 -6.28
C THR A 201 -4.78 -11.21 -6.70
N VAL A 202 -4.29 -10.83 -7.89
CA VAL A 202 -4.50 -9.47 -8.45
C VAL A 202 -5.97 -9.28 -8.86
N GLY A 203 -6.57 -10.28 -9.50
CA GLY A 203 -7.98 -10.25 -9.89
C GLY A 203 -8.92 -10.17 -8.69
N VAL A 204 -8.76 -11.09 -7.71
CA VAL A 204 -9.56 -11.11 -6.48
C VAL A 204 -9.33 -9.83 -5.67
N GLY A 205 -8.09 -9.36 -5.55
CA GLY A 205 -7.76 -8.10 -4.91
C GLY A 205 -8.48 -6.89 -5.52
N SER A 206 -8.65 -6.87 -6.84
CA SER A 206 -9.38 -5.80 -7.53
C SER A 206 -10.88 -5.83 -7.23
N PHE A 207 -11.48 -7.02 -7.14
CA PHE A 207 -12.87 -7.17 -6.68
C PHE A 207 -13.03 -6.76 -5.22
N MET A 208 -12.09 -7.15 -4.34
CA MET A 208 -12.09 -6.74 -2.94
C MET A 208 -11.93 -5.22 -2.79
N SER A 209 -11.04 -4.59 -3.56
CA SER A 209 -10.88 -3.13 -3.60
C SER A 209 -12.20 -2.45 -3.97
N SER A 210 -12.87 -2.94 -5.02
CA SER A 210 -14.18 -2.43 -5.43
C SER A 210 -15.22 -2.59 -4.33
N ALA A 211 -15.27 -3.76 -3.66
CA ALA A 211 -16.17 -4.02 -2.54
C ALA A 211 -15.90 -3.07 -1.36
N VAL A 212 -14.63 -2.84 -1.00
CA VAL A 212 -14.25 -1.88 0.05
C VAL A 212 -14.75 -0.48 -0.30
N ILE A 213 -14.54 -0.02 -1.54
CA ILE A 213 -15.02 1.28 -2.00
C ILE A 213 -16.55 1.36 -1.92
N SER A 214 -17.27 0.33 -2.39
CA SER A 214 -18.74 0.28 -2.33
C SER A 214 -19.27 0.30 -0.90
N ILE A 215 -18.63 -0.44 0.02
CA ILE A 215 -18.99 -0.44 1.45
C ILE A 215 -18.78 0.97 2.03
N VAL A 216 -17.63 1.59 1.79
CA VAL A 216 -17.33 2.93 2.28
C VAL A 216 -18.32 3.95 1.72
N GLN A 217 -18.68 3.85 0.44
CA GLN A 217 -19.69 4.70 -0.18
C GLN A 217 -21.09 4.48 0.41
N ALA A 218 -21.50 3.23 0.63
CA ALA A 218 -22.78 2.89 1.24
C ALA A 218 -22.88 3.43 2.67
N ILE A 219 -21.82 3.28 3.46
CA ILE A 219 -21.74 3.86 4.81
C ILE A 219 -21.80 5.39 4.72
N SER A 220 -20.98 6.00 3.88
CA SER A 220 -20.89 7.47 3.74
C SER A 220 -22.19 8.12 3.26
N SER A 221 -22.92 7.45 2.36
CA SER A 221 -24.20 7.93 1.81
C SER A 221 -25.38 7.72 2.75
N ARG A 222 -25.41 6.62 3.52
CA ARG A 222 -26.40 6.40 4.58
C ARG A 222 -26.18 7.35 5.76
N SER A 223 -24.93 7.68 6.06
CA SER A 223 -24.56 8.71 7.04
C SER A 223 -24.53 10.10 6.40
N GLY A 224 -25.61 10.49 5.73
CA GLY A 224 -25.76 11.86 5.25
C GLY A 224 -25.70 12.84 6.43
N LEU A 225 -24.62 13.62 6.51
CA LEU A 225 -24.36 14.68 7.50
C LEU A 225 -24.31 14.24 8.99
N SER A 226 -23.33 14.81 9.70
CA SER A 226 -23.30 14.97 11.17
C SER A 226 -22.63 13.87 12.02
N ALA A 227 -21.78 14.34 12.94
CA ALA A 227 -21.15 13.63 14.05
C ALA A 227 -20.03 12.61 13.76
N LEU A 228 -20.28 11.43 13.19
CA LEU A 228 -19.30 10.32 13.26
C LEU A 228 -18.09 10.50 12.32
N ASN A 229 -18.33 10.90 11.06
CA ASN A 229 -17.25 11.25 10.13
C ASN A 229 -16.46 12.45 10.63
N LEU A 230 -17.11 13.44 11.25
CA LEU A 230 -16.45 14.57 11.89
C LEU A 230 -15.64 14.08 13.09
N CYS A 231 -16.13 13.14 13.89
CA CYS A 231 -15.45 12.63 15.08
C CYS A 231 -14.21 11.80 14.69
N VAL A 232 -14.31 10.91 13.70
CA VAL A 232 -13.15 10.16 13.19
C VAL A 232 -12.15 11.10 12.52
N TYR A 233 -12.60 12.04 11.67
CA TYR A 233 -11.70 13.07 11.10
C TYR A 233 -11.06 13.95 12.17
N LEU A 234 -11.81 14.37 13.20
CA LEU A 234 -11.32 15.23 14.27
C LEU A 234 -10.38 14.46 15.20
N LEU A 235 -10.60 13.17 15.45
CA LEU A 235 -9.69 12.34 16.24
C LEU A 235 -8.37 12.13 15.51
N VAL A 236 -8.42 11.86 14.20
CA VAL A 236 -7.21 11.74 13.37
C VAL A 236 -6.52 13.10 13.19
N ALA A 237 -7.27 14.19 12.99
CA ALA A 237 -6.72 15.54 12.81
C ALA A 237 -6.16 16.12 14.12
N LYS A 238 -6.83 15.94 15.27
CA LYS A 238 -6.32 16.41 16.57
C LYS A 238 -5.08 15.65 17.02
N GLY A 239 -4.97 14.35 16.67
CA GLY A 239 -3.76 13.57 16.91
C GLY A 239 -2.53 14.07 16.14
N PHE A 240 -2.73 14.68 14.95
CA PHE A 240 -1.64 15.15 14.09
C PHE A 240 -1.31 16.64 14.21
N VAL A 241 -2.26 17.48 14.60
CA VAL A 241 -2.06 18.95 14.65
C VAL A 241 -1.44 19.44 15.98
N TYR A 242 -1.37 18.60 17.02
CA TYR A 242 -0.84 19.01 18.33
C TYR A 242 0.66 18.72 18.56
N LYS A 243 1.48 18.79 17.50
CA LYS A 243 2.92 19.03 17.67
C LYS A 243 3.27 20.40 17.10
N LYS A 244 2.71 21.43 17.73
CA LYS A 244 3.21 22.80 17.55
C LYS A 244 4.51 22.87 18.34
N ILE A 245 5.61 22.96 17.62
CA ILE A 245 6.92 23.29 18.20
C ILE A 245 6.74 24.64 18.88
N GLU A 246 6.73 24.65 20.22
CA GLU A 246 7.03 25.85 20.99
C GLU A 246 8.42 26.30 20.55
N ARG A 247 8.46 27.32 19.68
CA ARG A 247 9.63 28.17 19.62
C ARG A 247 9.62 28.96 20.92
N ASP A 248 10.46 28.56 21.86
CA ASP A 248 10.97 29.47 22.87
C ASP A 248 11.58 30.67 22.12
N ASP A 249 10.86 31.78 22.11
CA ASP A 249 11.39 33.08 21.76
C ASP A 249 12.00 33.67 23.05
N PRO A 250 13.34 33.71 23.18
CA PRO A 250 13.98 34.16 24.42
C PRO A 250 13.92 35.68 24.63
N THR A 251 13.24 36.42 23.74
CA THR A 251 13.34 37.89 23.71
C THR A 251 12.17 38.64 24.32
N ALA A 252 11.07 37.97 24.68
CA ALA A 252 9.91 38.64 25.30
C ALA A 252 10.12 39.07 26.77
N GLY A 253 11.19 38.59 27.43
CA GLY A 253 11.47 38.86 28.84
C GLY A 253 12.33 40.09 29.14
N LYS A 254 12.86 40.80 28.12
CA LYS A 254 13.78 41.93 28.34
C LYS A 254 13.16 43.32 28.29
N GLU A 255 11.91 43.46 27.84
CA GLU A 255 11.26 44.78 27.77
C GLU A 255 10.48 45.18 29.04
N LEU A 256 10.28 44.27 30.01
CA LEU A 256 9.62 44.61 31.29
C LEU A 256 10.59 45.00 32.43
N GLY A 257 11.89 45.09 32.17
CA GLY A 257 12.91 45.41 33.19
C GLY A 257 13.43 46.85 33.20
N LEU A 258 13.14 47.66 32.17
CA LEU A 258 13.76 48.98 32.01
C LEU A 258 12.85 50.15 32.45
N HIS A 259 11.57 49.90 32.72
CA HIS A 259 10.62 50.95 33.11
C HIS A 259 10.55 51.23 34.63
N LYS A 260 11.46 50.64 35.42
CA LYS A 260 11.41 50.71 36.90
C LYS A 260 12.56 51.51 37.55
N TYR A 261 13.28 52.31 36.77
CA TYR A 261 14.45 53.07 37.25
C TYR A 261 14.41 54.58 36.91
N LEU A 262 13.25 55.15 36.57
CA LEU A 262 13.12 56.57 36.23
C LEU A 262 12.11 57.36 37.09
N ASP A 263 11.54 56.77 38.15
CA ASP A 263 10.52 57.43 38.99
C ASP A 263 10.93 57.62 40.47
N ASP A 264 12.23 57.59 40.81
CA ASP A 264 12.73 57.86 42.18
C ASP A 264 13.87 58.90 42.20
N GLU A 265 13.68 60.06 41.57
CA GLU A 265 14.52 61.25 41.83
C GLU A 265 13.70 62.56 41.79
N ILE A 266 12.89 62.78 42.84
CA ILE A 266 12.55 64.10 43.42
C ILE A 266 12.53 63.96 44.94
#